data_AF-A0A951DRM8-F1
#
_entry.id   AF-A0A951DRM8-F1
#
_cell.length_a   1.000
_cell.length_b   1.000
_cell.length_c   1.000
_cell.angle_alpha   90.00
_cell.angle_beta   90.00
_cell.angle_gamma   90.00
#
_symmetry.space_group_name_H-M   'P 1'
#
loop_
_entity.id
_entity.type
_entity.pdbx_description
1 polymer ?
#
loop_
_entity_poly.entity_id
_entity_poly.type
_entity_poly.pdbx_seq_one_letter_code
_entity_poly.pdbx_strand_id
1 'polypeptide(L)' 'MTSTSLVTVLRAAGRAGVAVCLWGDPGIGKSALIQAAAAADDVPCEIVIGSLREPSDFAGLPVVTDEGVRLEPPSWAKR' A
#
# COMPACT_ATOMS: atom_id res chain seq x y z
N MET A 1 -8.60 4.57 -21.81
CA MET A 1 -7.28 4.96 -21.26
C MET A 1 -6.26 3.98 -21.81
N THR A 2 -5.23 4.42 -22.50
CA THR A 2 -4.16 3.51 -22.95
C THR A 2 -3.33 3.05 -21.75
N SER A 3 -2.70 1.88 -21.82
CA SER A 3 -1.88 1.31 -20.74
C SER A 3 -0.84 2.32 -20.21
N THR A 4 -0.24 3.10 -21.11
CA THR A 4 0.74 4.14 -20.79
C THR A 4 0.18 5.26 -19.90
N SER A 5 -1.03 5.76 -20.19
CA SER A 5 -1.63 6.87 -19.43
C SER A 5 -1.94 6.48 -17.98
N LEU A 6 -2.34 5.22 -17.75
CA LEU A 6 -2.65 4.72 -16.42
C LEU A 6 -1.41 4.65 -15.52
N VAL A 7 -0.30 4.13 -16.04
CA VAL A 7 0.98 4.09 -15.32
C VAL A 7 1.48 5.51 -14.99
N THR A 8 1.32 6.47 -15.91
CA THR A 8 1.70 7.87 -15.67
C THR A 8 0.93 8.46 -14.49
N VAL A 9 -0.39 8.27 -14.44
CA VAL A 9 -1.24 8.79 -13.36
C VAL A 9 -0.89 8.11 -12.02
N LEU A 10 -0.74 6.79 -12.00
CA LEU A 10 -0.36 6.03 -10.80
C LEU A 10 0.97 6.54 -10.21
N ARG A 11 1.99 6.69 -11.06
CA ARG A 11 3.30 7.19 -10.64
C ARG A 11 3.25 8.65 -10.15
N ALA A 12 2.47 9.50 -10.81
CA ALA A 12 2.31 10.89 -10.39
C ALA A 12 1.63 10.99 -9.02
N ALA A 13 0.56 10.23 -8.79
CA ALA A 13 -0.13 10.19 -7.51
C ALA A 13 0.77 9.64 -6.39
N GLY A 14 1.50 8.56 -6.64
CA GLY A 14 2.45 7.98 -5.69
C GLY A 14 3.53 8.98 -5.25
N ARG A 15 4.14 9.71 -6.19
CA ARG A 15 5.13 10.77 -5.89
C ARG A 15 4.53 11.96 -5.14
N ALA A 16 3.24 12.23 -5.33
CA ALA A 16 2.54 13.31 -4.64
C ALA A 16 1.99 12.91 -3.26
N GLY A 17 2.17 11.64 -2.83
CA GLY A 17 1.57 11.14 -1.59
C GLY A 17 0.04 11.05 -1.63
N VAL A 18 -0.55 10.97 -2.83
CA VAL A 18 -1.99 10.89 -3.03
C VAL A 18 -2.42 9.44 -3.16
N ALA A 19 -3.33 9.00 -2.28
CA ALA A 19 -3.91 7.66 -2.34
C ALA A 19 -4.77 7.47 -3.61
N VAL A 20 -4.69 6.29 -4.21
CA VAL A 20 -5.42 5.93 -5.44
C VAL A 20 -6.16 4.61 -5.28
N CYS A 21 -7.29 4.48 -5.99
CA CYS A 21 -8.04 3.23 -6.13
C CYS A 21 -7.98 2.77 -7.59
N LEU A 22 -7.44 1.56 -7.82
CA LEU A 22 -7.44 0.91 -9.13
C LEU A 22 -8.57 -0.11 -9.20
N TRP A 23 -9.66 0.25 -9.87
CA TRP A 23 -10.87 -0.57 -9.99
C TRP A 23 -11.03 -1.17 -11.39
N GLY A 24 -11.65 -2.35 -11.48
CA GLY A 24 -11.96 -3.03 -12.74
C GLY A 24 -12.21 -4.52 -12.54
N ASP A 25 -12.51 -5.24 -13.62
CA ASP A 25 -12.85 -6.67 -13.61
C ASP A 25 -11.77 -7.56 -12.96
N PRO A 26 -12.15 -8.69 -12.35
CA PRO A 26 -11.19 -9.67 -11.84
C PRO A 26 -10.29 -10.20 -12.97
N GLY A 27 -9.03 -10.49 -12.65
CA GLY A 27 -8.10 -11.12 -13.61
C GLY A 27 -7.45 -10.20 -14.66
N ILE A 28 -7.76 -8.90 -14.70
CA ILE A 28 -7.19 -7.97 -15.71
C ILE A 28 -5.74 -7.49 -15.43
N GLY A 29 -5.05 -8.07 -14.45
CA GLY A 29 -3.65 -7.73 -14.15
C GLY A 29 -3.39 -6.51 -13.27
N LYS A 30 -4.41 -6.00 -12.54
CA LYS A 30 -4.25 -4.83 -11.63
C LYS A 30 -3.11 -4.99 -10.61
N SER A 31 -3.06 -6.13 -9.91
CA SER A 31 -2.01 -6.40 -8.91
C SER A 31 -0.62 -6.54 -9.56
N ALA A 32 -0.55 -7.24 -10.70
CA ALA A 32 0.69 -7.40 -11.46
C ALA A 32 1.24 -6.05 -11.95
N LEU A 33 0.36 -5.14 -12.37
CA LEU A 33 0.74 -3.80 -12.76
C LEU A 33 1.39 -3.00 -11.61
N ILE A 34 0.79 -3.02 -10.42
CA ILE A 34 1.33 -2.30 -9.25
C ILE A 34 2.69 -2.89 -8.85
N GLN A 35 2.82 -4.22 -8.82
CA GLN A 35 4.08 -4.90 -8.53
C GLN A 35 5.17 -4.56 -9.56
N ALA A 36 4.83 -4.57 -10.85
CA ALA A 36 5.77 -4.22 -11.92
C ALA A 36 6.19 -2.74 -11.87
N ALA A 37 5.26 -1.84 -11.57
CA ALA A 37 5.57 -0.41 -11.41
C ALA A 37 6.51 -0.16 -10.22
N ALA A 38 6.25 -0.81 -9.08
CA ALA A 38 7.10 -0.72 -7.91
C ALA A 38 8.51 -1.27 -8.16
N ALA A 39 8.61 -2.44 -8.81
CA ALA A 39 9.89 -3.03 -9.19
C ALA A 39 10.68 -2.14 -10.17
N ALA A 40 10.00 -1.50 -11.13
CA ALA A 40 10.63 -0.60 -12.08
C ALA A 40 11.13 0.71 -11.45
N ASP A 41 10.50 1.15 -10.36
CA ASP A 41 10.84 2.38 -9.64
C ASP A 41 11.74 2.11 -8.41
N ASP A 42 12.12 0.85 -8.18
CA ASP A 42 12.91 0.38 -7.02
C ASP A 42 12.31 0.84 -5.67
N VAL A 43 10.99 0.76 -5.56
CA VAL A 43 10.26 1.10 -4.33
C VAL A 43 9.64 -0.13 -3.67
N PRO A 44 9.59 -0.20 -2.34
CA PRO A 44 8.95 -1.32 -1.65
C PRO A 44 7.46 -1.43 -1.95
N CYS A 45 6.95 -2.66 -2.10
CA CYS A 45 5.53 -2.94 -2.35
C CYS A 45 5.02 -4.04 -1.43
N GLU A 46 4.10 -3.72 -0.52
CA GLU A 46 3.45 -4.70 0.38
C GLU A 46 2.03 -4.98 -0.07
N ILE A 47 1.63 -6.25 0.06
CA ILE A 47 0.25 -6.67 -0.15
C ILE A 47 -0.43 -6.71 1.22
N VAL A 48 -1.36 -5.78 1.45
CA VAL A 48 -2.17 -5.75 2.66
C VAL A 48 -3.63 -6.04 2.29
N ILE A 49 -4.14 -7.18 2.75
CA ILE A 49 -5.53 -7.59 2.53
C ILE A 49 -6.40 -6.96 3.62
N GLY A 50 -7.09 -5.86 3.28
CA GLY A 50 -7.91 -5.09 4.22
C GLY A 50 -9.10 -5.88 4.80
N SER A 51 -9.66 -6.83 4.05
CA SER A 51 -10.80 -7.63 4.53
C SER A 51 -10.47 -8.64 5.63
N LEU A 52 -9.19 -8.80 5.97
CA LEU A 52 -8.72 -9.65 7.07
C LEU A 52 -8.41 -8.84 8.33
N ARG A 53 -8.74 -7.54 8.35
CA ARG A 53 -8.26 -6.58 9.34
C ARG A 53 -9.35 -5.61 9.76
N GLU A 54 -9.33 -5.24 11.03
CA GLU A 54 -10.10 -4.10 11.55
C GLU A 54 -9.31 -2.80 11.32
N PRO A 55 -9.95 -1.61 11.29
CA PRO A 55 -9.25 -0.34 11.11
C PRO A 55 -8.09 -0.10 12.08
N SER A 56 -8.20 -0.60 13.31
CA SER A 56 -7.16 -0.50 14.34
C SER A 56 -5.87 -1.25 13.97
N ASP A 57 -5.96 -2.30 13.14
CA ASP A 57 -4.78 -3.10 12.77
C ASP A 57 -3.77 -2.33 11.92
N PHE A 58 -4.19 -1.22 11.30
CA PHE A 58 -3.29 -0.33 10.55
C PHE A 58 -2.53 0.64 11.46
N ALA A 59 -3.06 0.94 12.66
CA ALA A 59 -2.42 1.84 13.61
C ALA A 59 -1.30 1.14 14.42
N GLY A 60 -1.37 -0.19 14.53
CA GLY A 60 -0.41 -1.01 15.27
C GLY A 60 -1.01 -1.66 16.52
N LEU A 61 -0.24 -2.53 17.17
CA LEU A 61 -0.67 -3.19 18.40
C LEU A 61 -0.26 -2.37 19.62
N PRO A 62 -1.12 -2.22 20.65
CA PRO A 62 -0.75 -1.53 21.87
C PRO A 62 0.30 -2.34 22.63
N VAL A 63 1.44 -1.71 22.90
CA VAL A 63 2.55 -2.26 23.66
C VAL A 63 2.83 -1.36 24.86
N VAL A 64 2.96 -1.96 26.04
CA VAL A 64 3.30 -1.25 27.27
C VAL A 64 4.80 -0.95 27.28
N THR A 65 5.14 0.27 27.66
CA THR A 65 6.50 0.80 27.81
C THR A 65 6.62 1.54 29.14
N ASP A 66 7.83 1.92 29.53
CA ASP A 66 8.07 2.68 30.77
C ASP A 66 7.38 4.07 30.77
N GLU A 67 7.11 4.62 29.58
CA GLU A 67 6.49 5.93 29.37
C GLU A 67 4.96 5.86 29.15
N GLY A 68 4.37 4.64 29.16
CA GLY A 68 2.95 4.41 28.89
C GLY A 68 2.71 3.43 27.75
N VAL A 69 1.59 3.57 27.03
CA VAL A 69 1.23 2.68 25.91
C VAL A 69 1.62 3.32 24.58
N ARG A 70 2.36 2.59 23.76
CA ARG A 70 2.67 2.96 22.38
C ARG A 70 2.02 1.99 21.41
N LEU A 71 1.61 2.47 20.24
CA LEU A 71 1.22 1.60 19.13
C LEU A 71 2.47 1.15 18.38
N GLU A 72 2.71 -0.16 18.41
CA GLU A 72 3.79 -0.78 17.66
C GLU A 72 3.32 -1.06 16.23
N PRO A 73 3.97 -0.48 15.20
CA PRO A 73 3.53 -0.65 13.83
C PRO A 73 3.59 -2.13 13.42
N PRO A 74 2.72 -2.56 12.49
CA PRO A 74 2.79 -3.91 11.95
C PRO A 74 4.12 -4.15 11.22
N SER A 75 4.58 -5.39 11.16
CA SER A 75 5.90 -5.75 10.60
C SER A 75 6.13 -5.22 9.19
N TRP A 76 5.11 -5.26 8.32
CA TRP A 76 5.18 -4.78 6.93
C TRP A 76 5.32 -3.25 6.81
N ALA A 77 5.03 -2.49 7.88
CA ALA A 77 5.18 -1.04 7.92
C ALA A 77 6.54 -0.59 8.49
N LYS A 78 7.40 -1.51 8.95
CA LYS A 78 8.72 -1.20 9.50
C LYS A 78 9.77 -1.31 8.42
N ARG A 79 10.44 -0.20 8.07
CA ARG A 79 11.62 -0.16 7.18
C ARG A 79 12.53 1.00 7.56
#